data_AF-A0A9D5PF78-F1
#
_entry.id   AF-A0A9D5PF78-F1
#
_cell.length_a   1.000
_cell.length_b   1.000
_cell.length_c   1.000
_cell.angle_alpha   90.00
_cell.angle_beta   90.00
_cell.angle_gamma   90.00
#
_symmetry.space_group_name_H-M   'P 1'
#
loop_
_entity.id
_entity.type
_entity.pdbx_description
1 polymer ?
#
loop_
_entity_poly.entity_id
_entity_poly.type
_entity_poly.pdbx_seq_one_letter_code
_entity_poly.pdbx_strand_id
1 'polypeptide(L)'
;MEIKGKVIQVMPLQSGTSQRTGNAWRKQDYLMETYDRFPRKIYFGFFGDAIDQYPLQAGDDINLSFDLESRSYVGRDGVERWSTDVRAWKAEKIDPSMIQAQMPYAQPAPTGVPQFPAAPAPAQPYAQPAMDAANDPMAGSAAPNASEDLPF
;
A
#
# COMPACT_ATOMS: atom_id res chain seq x y z
N MET A 1 -6.90 -1.81 -23.65
CA MET A 1 -5.71 -2.10 -22.79
C MET A 1 -6.16 -2.88 -21.57
N GLU A 2 -5.26 -3.54 -20.83
CA GLU A 2 -5.60 -4.33 -19.64
C GLU A 2 -4.62 -4.12 -18.49
N ILE A 3 -5.11 -4.20 -17.26
CA ILE A 3 -4.31 -4.09 -16.04
C ILE A 3 -4.95 -4.83 -14.87
N LYS A 4 -4.12 -5.47 -14.03
CA LYS A 4 -4.59 -6.14 -12.82
C LYS A 4 -4.29 -5.32 -11.57
N GLY A 5 -5.23 -5.31 -10.63
CA GLY A 5 -5.08 -4.59 -9.37
C GLY A 5 -6.19 -4.87 -8.36
N LYS A 6 -6.01 -4.32 -7.17
CA LYS A 6 -6.98 -4.35 -6.07
C LYS A 6 -7.75 -3.05 -6.03
N VAL A 7 -9.08 -3.10 -6.06
CA VAL A 7 -9.90 -1.90 -5.80
C VAL A 7 -9.72 -1.51 -4.33
N ILE A 8 -9.27 -0.29 -4.07
CA ILE A 8 -9.03 0.22 -2.71
C ILE A 8 -10.07 1.25 -2.28
N GLN A 9 -10.77 1.88 -3.23
CA GLN A 9 -11.82 2.85 -2.93
C GLN A 9 -12.86 2.92 -4.04
N VAL A 10 -14.13 3.07 -3.64
CA VAL A 10 -15.27 3.36 -4.52
C VAL A 10 -15.71 4.80 -4.25
N MET A 11 -15.82 5.63 -5.29
CA MET A 11 -16.27 7.03 -5.15
C MET A 11 -17.80 7.09 -5.04
N PRO A 12 -18.41 8.26 -4.78
CA PRO A 12 -19.87 8.39 -4.90
C PRO A 12 -20.34 8.27 -6.36
N LEU A 13 -21.51 7.67 -6.57
CA LEU A 13 -22.16 7.63 -7.88
C LEU A 13 -22.50 9.05 -8.34
N GLN A 14 -22.04 9.41 -9.53
CA GLN A 14 -22.38 10.67 -10.18
C GLN A 14 -23.45 10.42 -11.22
N SER A 15 -24.41 11.33 -11.34
CA SER A 15 -25.41 11.28 -12.40
C SER A 15 -25.87 12.69 -12.81
N GLY A 16 -26.49 12.78 -13.97
CA GLY A 16 -27.05 14.03 -14.47
C GLY A 16 -27.69 13.85 -15.84
N THR A 17 -27.96 14.96 -16.51
CA THR A 17 -28.49 14.98 -17.88
C THR A 17 -27.45 15.57 -18.82
N SER A 18 -27.22 14.91 -19.96
CA SER A 18 -26.25 15.35 -20.96
C SER A 18 -26.75 16.63 -21.62
N GLN A 19 -25.97 17.71 -21.54
CA GLN A 19 -26.30 18.98 -22.19
C GLN A 19 -26.31 18.85 -23.73
N ARG A 20 -25.59 17.87 -24.28
CA ARG A 20 -25.47 17.66 -25.72
C ARG A 20 -26.62 16.81 -26.28
N THR A 21 -27.05 15.79 -25.54
CA THR A 21 -27.97 14.76 -26.06
C THR A 21 -29.30 14.70 -25.32
N GLY A 22 -29.43 15.38 -24.18
CA GLY A 22 -30.62 15.31 -23.32
C GLY A 22 -30.79 14.00 -22.55
N ASN A 23 -29.92 13.01 -22.76
CA ASN A 23 -30.02 11.71 -22.10
C ASN A 23 -29.46 11.77 -20.67
N ALA A 24 -30.08 11.01 -19.76
CA ALA A 24 -29.52 10.79 -18.44
C ALA A 24 -28.18 10.05 -18.55
N TRP A 25 -27.22 10.44 -17.72
CA TRP A 25 -25.94 9.77 -17.59
C TRP A 25 -25.67 9.42 -16.14
N ARG A 26 -24.89 8.37 -15.94
CA ARG A 26 -24.34 7.96 -14.65
C ARG A 26 -22.87 7.60 -14.84
N LYS A 27 -22.04 7.92 -13.85
CA LYS A 27 -20.61 7.61 -13.82
C LYS A 27 -20.24 7.19 -12.40
N GLN A 28 -19.50 6.09 -12.30
CA GLN A 28 -18.98 5.58 -11.04
C GLN A 28 -17.47 5.45 -11.15
N ASP A 29 -16.75 6.17 -10.29
CA ASP A 29 -15.30 6.16 -10.25
C ASP A 29 -14.76 5.27 -9.12
N TYR A 30 -13.54 4.79 -9.34
CA TYR A 30 -12.84 3.84 -8.48
C TYR A 30 -11.36 4.18 -8.42
N LEU A 31 -10.73 3.81 -7.31
CA LEU A 31 -9.28 3.81 -7.16
C LEU A 31 -8.83 2.37 -6.95
N MET A 32 -7.88 1.91 -7.76
CA MET A 32 -7.22 0.62 -7.57
C MET A 32 -5.71 0.77 -7.37
N GLU A 33 -5.10 -0.24 -6.78
CA GLU A 33 -3.65 -0.39 -6.66
C GLU A 33 -3.17 -1.58 -7.50
N THR A 34 -2.12 -1.39 -8.30
CA THR A 34 -1.61 -2.43 -9.21
C THR A 34 -0.76 -3.49 -8.51
N TYR A 35 -0.66 -4.69 -9.08
CA TYR A 35 0.22 -5.76 -8.60
C TYR A 35 1.63 -5.74 -9.20
N ASP A 36 2.11 -4.57 -9.61
CA ASP A 36 3.49 -4.44 -10.11
C ASP A 36 4.49 -4.47 -8.93
N ARG A 37 5.77 -4.68 -9.22
CA ARG A 37 6.87 -4.54 -8.24
C ARG A 37 6.81 -3.20 -7.50
N PHE A 38 6.33 -2.16 -8.18
CA PHE A 38 6.06 -0.87 -7.59
C PHE A 38 4.57 -0.56 -7.74
N PRO A 39 3.73 -0.90 -6.74
CA PRO A 39 2.30 -0.68 -6.78
C PRO A 39 1.97 0.79 -7.04
N ARG A 40 1.12 1.03 -8.04
CA ARG A 40 0.65 2.37 -8.41
C ARG A 40 -0.83 2.46 -8.19
N LYS A 41 -1.29 3.61 -7.70
CA LYS A 41 -2.70 3.92 -7.60
C LYS A 41 -3.21 4.46 -8.93
N ILE A 42 -4.28 3.87 -9.43
CA ILE A 42 -4.89 4.22 -10.71
C ILE A 42 -6.36 4.54 -10.48
N TYR A 43 -6.75 5.74 -10.90
CA TYR A 43 -8.13 6.21 -10.86
C TYR A 43 -8.79 5.90 -12.20
N PHE A 44 -9.95 5.25 -12.17
CA PHE A 44 -10.69 4.85 -13.37
C PHE A 44 -12.20 4.92 -13.15
N GLY A 45 -12.97 4.94 -14.24
CA GLY A 45 -14.42 5.06 -14.15
C GLY A 45 -15.19 4.22 -15.16
N PHE A 46 -16.36 3.75 -14.72
CA PHE A 46 -17.40 3.17 -15.58
C PHE A 46 -18.49 4.19 -15.86
N PHE A 47 -19.07 4.11 -17.04
CA PHE A 47 -20.16 4.98 -17.48
C PHE A 47 -21.40 4.17 -17.85
N GLY A 48 -22.57 4.73 -17.55
CA GLY A 48 -23.86 4.11 -17.93
C GLY A 48 -24.03 2.72 -17.32
N ASP A 49 -24.48 1.78 -18.15
CA ASP A 49 -24.86 0.43 -17.74
C ASP A 49 -23.68 -0.44 -17.30
N ALA A 50 -22.45 -0.08 -17.70
CA ALA A 50 -21.25 -0.82 -17.30
C ALA A 50 -21.05 -0.82 -15.76
N ILE A 51 -21.59 0.18 -15.07
CA ILE A 51 -21.56 0.26 -13.60
C ILE A 51 -22.31 -0.91 -12.98
N ASP A 52 -23.48 -1.23 -13.53
CA ASP A 52 -24.36 -2.30 -13.04
C ASP A 52 -23.91 -3.68 -13.56
N GLN A 53 -23.28 -3.74 -14.73
CA GLN A 53 -22.70 -4.97 -15.29
C GLN A 53 -21.44 -5.42 -14.53
N TYR A 54 -20.66 -4.47 -14.01
CA TYR A 54 -19.40 -4.73 -13.30
C TYR A 54 -19.44 -4.11 -11.90
N PRO A 55 -20.23 -4.66 -10.96
CA PRO A 55 -20.31 -4.13 -9.60
C PRO A 55 -19.01 -4.43 -8.85
N LEU A 56 -18.28 -3.37 -8.49
CA LEU A 56 -17.00 -3.45 -7.79
C LEU A 56 -17.12 -2.89 -6.37
N GLN A 57 -16.38 -3.50 -5.45
CA GLN A 57 -16.25 -3.11 -4.05
C GLN A 57 -14.78 -2.99 -3.66
N ALA A 58 -14.50 -2.23 -2.60
CA ALA A 58 -13.16 -2.20 -2.03
C ALA A 58 -12.75 -3.60 -1.56
N GLY A 59 -11.53 -4.01 -1.89
CA GLY A 59 -11.00 -5.34 -1.63
C GLY A 59 -10.97 -6.26 -2.85
N ASP A 60 -11.82 -6.01 -3.86
CA ASP A 60 -11.91 -6.83 -5.06
C ASP A 60 -10.59 -6.82 -5.85
N ASP A 61 -10.05 -8.00 -6.13
CA ASP A 61 -8.97 -8.20 -7.10
C ASP A 61 -9.58 -8.30 -8.51
N ILE A 62 -9.14 -7.45 -9.44
CA ILE A 62 -9.72 -7.36 -10.80
C ILE A 62 -8.66 -7.40 -11.91
N ASN A 63 -9.05 -7.91 -13.08
CA ASN A 63 -8.46 -7.58 -14.37
C ASN A 63 -9.35 -6.52 -15.06
N LEU A 64 -8.83 -5.32 -15.20
CA LEU A 64 -9.54 -4.15 -15.75
C LEU A 64 -9.17 -3.97 -17.22
N SER A 65 -10.16 -3.97 -18.10
CA SER A 65 -10.00 -3.58 -19.50
C SER A 65 -10.50 -2.15 -19.72
N PHE A 66 -9.64 -1.31 -20.30
CA PHE A 66 -9.87 0.12 -20.40
C PHE A 66 -9.20 0.75 -21.63
N ASP A 67 -9.63 1.97 -21.93
CA ASP A 67 -9.02 2.87 -22.89
C ASP A 67 -8.53 4.15 -22.20
N LEU A 68 -7.54 4.82 -22.79
CA LEU A 68 -7.06 6.11 -22.33
C LEU A 68 -7.55 7.19 -23.28
N GLU A 69 -8.23 8.18 -22.73
CA GLU A 69 -8.72 9.33 -23.48
C GLU A 69 -8.15 10.60 -22.85
N SER A 70 -7.61 11.49 -23.68
CA SER A 70 -7.20 12.82 -23.23
C SER A 70 -8.24 13.83 -23.68
N ARG A 71 -8.72 14.65 -22.75
CA ARG A 71 -9.61 15.78 -23.03
C ARG A 71 -8.92 17.08 -22.67
N SER A 72 -8.99 18.07 -23.55
CA SER A 72 -8.57 19.42 -23.22
C SER A 72 -9.67 20.14 -22.44
N TYR A 73 -9.25 21.04 -21.56
CA TYR A 73 -10.11 21.96 -20.87
C TYR A 73 -9.37 23.29 -20.69
N VAL A 74 -10.11 24.39 -20.76
CA VAL A 74 -9.55 25.71 -20.49
C VAL A 74 -9.71 25.97 -19.00
N GLY A 75 -8.58 26.19 -18.31
CA GLY A 75 -8.59 26.55 -16.89
C GLY A 75 -9.19 27.93 -16.66
N ARG A 76 -9.44 28.27 -15.40
CA ARG A 76 -10.03 29.58 -15.03
C ARG A 76 -9.16 30.77 -15.44
N ASP A 77 -7.86 30.54 -15.56
CA ASP A 77 -6.84 31.48 -16.03
C ASP A 77 -6.76 31.60 -17.56
N GLY A 78 -7.61 30.88 -18.30
CA GLY A 78 -7.61 30.88 -19.77
C GLY A 78 -6.57 29.96 -20.40
N VAL A 79 -5.80 29.20 -19.60
CA VAL A 79 -4.76 28.30 -20.11
C VAL A 79 -5.35 26.94 -20.44
N GLU A 80 -5.12 26.47 -21.67
CA GLU A 80 -5.47 25.12 -22.09
C GLU A 80 -4.66 24.08 -21.30
N ARG A 81 -5.37 23.11 -20.72
CA ARG A 81 -4.82 22.00 -19.97
C ARG A 81 -5.43 20.71 -20.48
N TRP A 82 -4.74 19.61 -20.26
CA TRP A 82 -5.20 18.28 -20.66
C TRP A 82 -5.41 17.42 -19.42
N SER A 83 -6.46 16.61 -19.43
CA SER A 83 -6.66 15.55 -18.44
C SER A 83 -6.76 14.21 -19.17
N THR A 84 -6.01 13.22 -18.69
CA THR A 84 -6.14 11.83 -19.14
C THR A 84 -7.13 11.10 -18.24
N ASP A 85 -8.11 10.45 -18.85
CA ASP A 85 -9.16 9.67 -18.21
C ASP A 85 -8.93 8.19 -18.55
N VAL A 86 -9.02 7.33 -17.52
CA VAL A 86 -8.98 5.87 -17.67
C VAL A 86 -10.42 5.39 -17.79
N ARG A 87 -10.88 5.20 -19.04
CA ARG A 87 -12.24 4.78 -19.39
C ARG A 87 -12.34 3.27 -19.36
N ALA A 88 -12.89 2.72 -18.28
CA ALA A 88 -13.10 1.29 -18.17
C ALA A 88 -14.34 0.85 -18.96
N TRP A 89 -14.24 -0.28 -19.65
CA TRP A 89 -15.35 -0.89 -20.38
C TRP A 89 -15.61 -2.35 -19.99
N LYS A 90 -14.68 -2.98 -19.24
CA LYS A 90 -14.88 -4.30 -18.64
C LYS A 90 -14.03 -4.46 -17.38
N ALA A 91 -14.55 -5.19 -16.38
CA ALA A 91 -13.77 -5.65 -15.24
C ALA A 91 -14.13 -7.10 -14.91
N GLU A 92 -13.13 -7.94 -14.74
CA GLU A 92 -13.30 -9.33 -14.31
C GLU A 92 -12.69 -9.48 -12.92
N LYS A 93 -13.47 -9.99 -11.96
CA LYS A 93 -12.92 -10.39 -10.67
C LYS A 93 -11.98 -11.57 -10.89
N ILE A 94 -10.79 -11.50 -10.29
CA ILE A 94 -9.78 -12.55 -10.41
C ILE A 94 -9.53 -13.19 -9.05
N ASP A 95 -9.35 -14.50 -9.03
CA ASP A 95 -8.90 -15.18 -7.83
C ASP A 95 -7.48 -14.70 -7.45
N PRO A 96 -7.21 -14.45 -6.16
CA PRO A 96 -5.90 -14.01 -5.69
C PRO A 96 -4.76 -14.97 -6.07
N SER A 97 -5.06 -16.26 -6.26
CA SER A 97 -4.11 -17.27 -6.73
C SER A 97 -3.58 -16.99 -8.15
N MET A 98 -4.35 -16.28 -8.98
CA MET A 98 -3.99 -15.94 -10.37
C MET A 98 -3.06 -14.73 -10.48
N ILE A 99 -2.82 -14.02 -9.37
CA ILE A 99 -1.98 -12.82 -9.32
C ILE A 99 -0.49 -13.19 -9.25
N GLN A 100 -0.13 -14.33 -8.66
CA GLN A 100 1.26 -14.73 -8.45
C GLN A 100 2.05 -15.03 -9.74
N ALA A 101 1.37 -15.24 -10.88
CA ALA A 101 2.02 -15.59 -12.14
C ALA A 101 2.70 -14.42 -12.88
N GLN A 102 2.49 -13.16 -12.45
CA GLN A 102 3.04 -11.98 -13.13
C GLN A 102 4.01 -11.14 -12.27
N MET A 103 4.29 -11.54 -11.02
CA MET A 103 5.35 -10.91 -10.25
C MET A 103 6.70 -11.25 -10.92
N PRO A 104 7.47 -10.27 -11.43
CA PRO A 104 8.81 -10.56 -11.90
C PRO A 104 9.58 -11.14 -10.73
N TYR A 105 10.00 -12.38 -10.89
CA TYR A 105 10.80 -13.13 -9.93
C TYR A 105 11.89 -12.20 -9.41
N ALA A 106 11.86 -11.90 -8.11
CA ALA A 106 13.01 -11.32 -7.46
C ALA A 106 14.15 -12.32 -7.70
N GLN A 107 15.13 -11.94 -8.53
CA GLN A 107 16.37 -12.72 -8.59
C GLN A 107 16.85 -12.88 -7.14
N PRO A 108 17.12 -14.10 -6.66
CA PRO A 108 17.79 -14.24 -5.39
C PRO A 108 19.08 -13.43 -5.48
N ALA A 109 19.25 -12.49 -4.54
CA ALA A 109 20.48 -11.72 -4.44
C ALA A 109 21.65 -12.72 -4.40
N PRO A 110 22.73 -12.54 -5.18
CA PRO A 110 23.88 -13.41 -5.09
C PRO A 110 24.42 -13.35 -3.65
N THR A 111 24.32 -14.46 -2.93
CA THR A 111 24.92 -14.65 -1.61
C THR A 111 26.44 -14.64 -1.76
N GLY A 112 27.01 -13.45 -1.72
CA GLY A 112 28.43 -13.19 -1.68
C GLY A 112 28.75 -12.20 -0.58
N VAL A 113 28.57 -12.61 0.68
CA VAL A 113 29.17 -11.89 1.81
C VAL A 113 30.62 -12.37 1.95
N PRO A 114 31.64 -11.52 1.71
CA PRO A 114 33.00 -11.89 2.09
C PRO A 114 33.07 -12.00 3.62
N GLN A 115 33.40 -13.19 4.12
CA GLN A 115 33.68 -13.40 5.53
C GLN A 115 34.98 -12.66 5.89
N PHE A 116 34.88 -11.59 6.67
CA PHE A 116 36.01 -11.06 7.39
C PHE A 116 36.29 -11.96 8.61
N PRO A 117 37.55 -12.34 8.88
CA PRO A 117 37.88 -13.14 10.06
C PRO A 117 37.59 -12.35 11.34
N ALA A 118 36.94 -13.01 12.29
CA ALA A 118 36.64 -12.46 13.60
C ALA A 118 37.93 -12.17 14.37
N ALA A 119 38.04 -10.97 14.95
CA ALA A 119 39.10 -10.62 15.88
C ALA A 119 38.92 -11.39 17.22
N PRO A 120 40.01 -11.87 17.85
CA PRO A 120 39.92 -12.61 19.11
C PRO A 120 39.51 -11.70 20.27
N ALA A 121 38.64 -12.20 21.14
CA ALA A 121 38.19 -11.54 22.37
C ALA A 121 39.28 -11.54 23.46
N PRO A 122 39.38 -10.51 24.30
CA PRO A 122 40.34 -10.46 25.40
C PRO A 122 39.96 -11.42 26.55
N ALA A 123 40.99 -12.03 27.16
CA ALA A 123 40.89 -12.98 28.27
C ALA A 123 40.48 -12.32 29.59
N GLN A 124 39.65 -13.03 30.37
CA GLN A 124 39.20 -12.64 31.72
C GLN A 124 40.31 -12.83 32.77
N PRO A 125 40.45 -11.94 33.77
CA PRO A 125 41.33 -12.19 34.89
C PRO A 125 40.69 -13.09 35.96
N TYR A 126 41.59 -13.89 36.51
CA TYR A 126 41.58 -14.85 37.62
C TYR A 126 40.75 -14.49 38.87
N ALA A 127 40.16 -15.55 39.43
CA ALA A 127 39.41 -15.59 40.70
C ALA A 127 40.28 -15.28 41.93
N GLN A 128 39.63 -14.74 42.97
CA GLN A 128 40.13 -14.71 44.35
C GLN A 128 39.21 -15.51 45.29
N PRO A 129 39.75 -16.11 46.38
CA PRO A 129 39.09 -17.16 47.12
C PRO A 129 38.18 -16.66 48.24
N ALA A 130 37.18 -17.50 48.57
CA ALA A 130 36.20 -17.28 49.61
C ALA A 130 36.80 -17.26 51.02
N MET A 131 36.32 -16.34 51.86
CA MET A 131 36.38 -16.44 53.31
C MET A 131 34.97 -16.29 53.88
N ASP A 132 34.63 -17.30 54.66
CA ASP A 132 33.39 -17.57 55.38
C ASP A 132 33.30 -16.69 56.65
N ALA A 133 32.12 -16.13 56.94
CA ALA A 133 31.65 -15.88 58.31
C ALA A 133 30.27 -15.17 58.36
N ALA A 134 29.35 -15.85 59.02
CA ALA A 134 28.46 -15.33 60.06
C ALA A 134 27.25 -14.43 59.71
N ASN A 135 26.09 -15.09 59.78
CA ASN A 135 24.86 -14.76 60.54
C ASN A 135 24.20 -13.36 60.50
N ASP A 136 22.87 -13.48 60.32
CA ASP A 136 21.73 -12.70 60.81
C ASP A 136 21.00 -11.68 59.90
N PRO A 137 19.63 -11.66 59.94
CA PRO A 137 18.76 -10.98 58.99
C PRO A 137 18.14 -9.68 59.54
N MET A 138 18.00 -8.67 58.69
CA MET A 138 17.00 -7.58 58.83
C MET A 138 16.78 -6.99 57.43
N ALA A 139 15.59 -7.12 56.84
CA ALA A 139 14.46 -6.21 57.00
C ALA A 139 14.74 -4.78 56.50
N GLY A 140 14.03 -4.34 55.46
CA GLY A 140 13.76 -2.91 55.29
C GLY A 140 13.79 -2.34 53.87
N SER A 141 12.58 -2.09 53.35
CA SER A 141 12.15 -0.85 52.69
C SER A 141 12.72 -0.39 51.33
N ALA A 142 11.76 -0.31 50.40
CA ALA A 142 11.38 0.87 49.62
C ALA A 142 12.33 1.39 48.51
N ALA A 143 11.89 1.16 47.27
CA ALA A 143 12.24 1.99 46.12
C ALA A 143 11.39 3.26 46.11
N PRO A 144 11.94 4.43 45.75
CA PRO A 144 11.17 5.51 45.18
C PRO A 144 11.42 5.68 43.68
N ASN A 145 10.32 5.99 42.99
CA ASN A 145 10.20 6.39 41.60
C ASN A 145 11.17 7.50 41.19
N ALA A 146 11.68 7.40 39.97
CA ALA A 146 12.12 8.54 39.17
C ALA A 146 11.23 8.62 37.92
N SER A 147 10.12 9.34 38.07
CA SER A 147 9.39 9.92 36.95
C SER A 147 10.06 11.25 36.59
N GLU A 148 10.79 11.27 35.49
CA GLU A 148 11.31 12.48 34.84
C GLU A 148 10.84 12.42 33.37
N ASP A 149 9.76 13.14 33.03
CA ASP A 149 9.76 14.57 32.64
C ASP A 149 10.24 14.74 31.18
N LEU A 150 9.26 14.77 30.27
CA LEU A 150 9.45 15.12 28.86
C LEU A 150 8.84 16.50 28.64
N PRO A 151 9.63 17.52 28.25
CA PRO A 151 9.12 18.85 28.00
C PRO A 151 8.31 18.91 26.70
N PHE A 152 7.23 19.68 26.75
CA PHE A 152 6.41 20.10 25.60
C PHE A 152 7.20 21.00 24.63
#